data_AF-A0A1M6FYI3-F1
#
_entry.id   AF-A0A1M6FYI3-F1
#
_cell.length_a   1.000
_cell.length_b   1.000
_cell.length_c   1.000
_cell.angle_alpha   90.00
_cell.angle_beta   90.00
_cell.angle_gamma   90.00
#
_symmetry.space_group_name_H-M   'P 1'
#
loop_
_entity.id
_entity.type
_entity.pdbx_description
1 polymer ?
#
loop_
_entity_poly.entity_id
_entity_poly.type
_entity_poly.pdbx_seq_one_letter_code
_entity_poly.pdbx_strand_id
1 'polypeptide(L)'
;MKLSKRFTVFLLIIAITVFGKMNNWNDRYAAVDSFRGATLNEDVLYPLMSKNLNDSGKLRLYINDNLYSSYEQEAILDDRLNPVGSLEFIRSTLGGSAFMEDENCAVVQVSNNIYEFLVDNKTATANGNDMDLAIKPSMHTGRMYVGLKDLCDIFGYDYSYDRSTYTANIKINKLPKLPLVYDLRDVDRVSFIRNQGSTATCWACASLEALESSLLPASHYKFSVDSMINNNSFQLDEAAGGEYTMALAYLLSWQGPVEDEKDGGLIQELTGETTPPSVHLQEAHFYDSEKLDDIKWAVYKYGGVSTSIYASVNTANLNGSSCYNRNTNSYCYTGNEKPNHDVVIIGWDDTYPAENFSTEVPRGGAFICQNSWGSGFGDDGVFYISYYDSNIGNQAVSYVKADTNNTYNYIYQSDLCGWVGQIGYSKEWAYGCNTFTAEANQQIEAAGFYALGKNTSYQIYFVPDYKNTSTLSSKEIVASGTVDQAGYYTVKFNQAKTVEKGENFAIILYINTPDTKRPLAVEYVSDSMTAAVDITDGKGFISNNGLDWENVEDVAKANLCIKAYANDVVEVFEDDK
;
A
#
# COMPACT_ATOMS: atom_id res chain seq x y z
N MET A 1 -15.76 85.36 -13.16
CA MET A 1 -15.22 84.42 -14.19
C MET A 1 -13.69 84.19 -14.12
N LYS A 2 -13.06 84.15 -12.93
CA LYS A 2 -11.60 83.92 -12.79
C LYS A 2 -11.20 82.55 -12.19
N LEU A 3 -12.16 81.69 -11.79
CA LEU A 3 -11.89 80.35 -11.24
C LEU A 3 -11.99 79.20 -12.26
N SER A 4 -12.74 79.35 -13.36
CA SER A 4 -12.90 78.29 -14.36
C SER A 4 -11.61 78.00 -15.15
N LYS A 5 -10.83 79.05 -15.51
CA LYS A 5 -9.56 78.87 -16.25
C LYS A 5 -8.47 78.18 -15.44
N ARG A 6 -8.48 78.29 -14.11
CA ARG A 6 -7.47 77.65 -13.24
C ARG A 6 -7.71 76.13 -13.10
N PHE A 7 -8.97 75.71 -13.05
CA PHE A 7 -9.34 74.30 -13.06
C PHE A 7 -9.05 73.62 -14.41
N THR A 8 -9.28 74.32 -15.53
CA THR A 8 -8.94 73.78 -16.85
C THR A 8 -7.43 73.58 -17.02
N VAL A 9 -6.61 74.51 -16.51
CA VAL A 9 -5.15 74.37 -16.54
C VAL A 9 -4.67 73.24 -15.63
N PHE A 10 -5.26 73.08 -14.45
CA PHE A 10 -4.94 71.95 -13.56
C PHE A 10 -5.32 70.59 -14.16
N LEU A 11 -6.49 70.48 -14.79
CA LEU A 11 -6.91 69.26 -15.50
C LEU A 11 -5.99 68.95 -16.69
N LEU A 12 -5.51 69.98 -17.40
CA LEU A 12 -4.57 69.80 -18.51
C LEU A 12 -3.20 69.32 -18.02
N ILE A 13 -2.72 69.85 -16.89
CA ILE A 13 -1.46 69.41 -16.26
C ILE A 13 -1.58 67.97 -15.74
N ILE A 14 -2.71 67.61 -15.14
CA ILE A 14 -2.99 66.22 -14.70
C ILE A 14 -3.08 65.29 -15.91
N ALA A 15 -3.76 65.68 -16.99
CA ALA A 15 -3.81 64.89 -18.22
C ALA A 15 -2.43 64.70 -18.85
N ILE A 16 -1.59 65.75 -18.89
CA ILE A 16 -0.21 65.67 -19.41
C ILE A 16 0.68 64.81 -18.51
N THR A 17 0.51 64.85 -17.19
CA THR A 17 1.26 63.97 -16.28
C THR A 17 0.79 62.53 -16.34
N VAL A 18 -0.51 62.27 -16.53
CA VAL A 18 -1.06 60.92 -16.75
C VAL A 18 -0.61 60.36 -18.10
N PHE A 19 -0.69 61.15 -19.19
CA PHE A 19 -0.17 60.72 -20.49
C PHE A 19 1.35 60.59 -20.51
N GLY A 20 2.10 61.45 -19.80
CA GLY A 20 3.55 61.30 -19.64
C GLY A 20 3.95 60.07 -18.82
N LYS A 21 3.17 59.72 -17.78
CA LYS A 21 3.37 58.47 -17.02
C LYS A 21 3.00 57.24 -17.83
N MET A 22 1.92 57.30 -18.62
CA MET A 22 1.51 56.22 -19.52
C MET A 22 2.49 56.03 -20.70
N ASN A 23 3.08 57.11 -21.21
CA ASN A 23 4.05 57.06 -22.30
C ASN A 23 5.45 56.62 -21.84
N ASN A 24 5.77 56.77 -20.55
CA ASN A 24 6.96 56.16 -19.92
C ASN A 24 6.70 54.75 -19.37
N TRP A 25 5.46 54.26 -19.43
CA TRP A 25 5.09 52.91 -18.99
C TRP A 25 5.15 51.87 -20.10
N ASN A 26 5.66 52.23 -21.28
CA ASN A 26 5.78 51.31 -22.40
C ASN A 26 7.19 50.71 -22.58
N ASP A 27 8.16 50.99 -21.69
CA ASP A 27 9.57 50.56 -21.86
C ASP A 27 10.17 49.81 -20.65
N ARG A 28 9.36 49.18 -19.80
CA ARG A 28 9.87 48.25 -18.76
C ARG A 28 9.03 46.99 -18.53
N TYR A 29 8.17 46.63 -19.48
CA TYR A 29 7.92 45.21 -19.68
C TYR A 29 9.14 44.66 -20.41
N ALA A 30 9.72 43.59 -19.86
CA ALA A 30 10.72 42.80 -20.55
C ALA A 30 10.25 42.63 -21.99
N ALA A 31 10.98 43.28 -22.92
CA ALA A 31 11.05 42.74 -24.25
C ALA A 31 11.55 41.31 -24.03
N VAL A 32 10.62 40.36 -24.06
CA VAL A 32 10.96 39.03 -24.55
C VAL A 32 11.33 39.32 -26.00
N ASP A 33 12.58 39.72 -26.22
CA ASP A 33 13.23 39.43 -27.47
C ASP A 33 12.88 37.98 -27.72
N SER A 34 12.16 37.73 -28.82
CA SER A 34 12.01 36.37 -29.29
C SER A 34 13.43 35.86 -29.45
N PHE A 35 13.89 35.05 -28.51
CA PHE A 35 15.15 34.34 -28.62
C PHE A 35 14.94 33.31 -29.73
N ARG A 36 14.98 33.79 -30.97
CA ARG A 36 15.03 33.00 -32.20
C ARG A 36 16.42 32.38 -32.22
N GLY A 37 16.60 31.25 -31.54
CA GLY A 37 17.86 30.55 -31.61
C GLY A 37 18.19 29.52 -30.54
N ALA A 38 17.36 29.29 -29.53
CA ALA A 38 17.46 28.06 -28.74
C ALA A 38 16.30 27.16 -29.16
N THR A 39 16.53 26.31 -30.16
CA THR A 39 15.90 24.98 -30.13
C THR A 39 16.37 24.35 -28.82
N LEU A 40 15.53 24.46 -27.77
CA LEU A 40 15.69 23.64 -26.59
C LEU A 40 15.82 22.21 -27.10
N ASN A 41 16.92 21.56 -26.73
CA ASN A 41 17.13 20.17 -27.10
C ASN A 41 15.87 19.40 -26.68
N GLU A 42 15.33 18.56 -27.56
CA GLU A 42 14.17 17.72 -27.26
C GLU A 42 14.42 16.90 -25.99
N ASP A 43 15.67 16.49 -25.75
CA ASP A 43 16.10 15.77 -24.55
C ASP A 43 16.01 16.60 -23.25
N VAL A 44 15.80 17.92 -23.34
CA VAL A 44 15.57 18.82 -22.19
C VAL A 44 14.12 19.27 -22.15
N LEU A 45 13.53 19.54 -23.33
CA LEU A 45 12.16 20.04 -23.43
C LEU A 45 11.13 18.99 -23.01
N TYR A 46 11.23 17.76 -23.53
CA TYR A 46 10.22 16.74 -23.27
C TYR A 46 10.17 16.26 -21.81
N PRO A 47 11.28 16.08 -21.08
CA PRO A 47 11.22 15.80 -19.64
C PRO A 47 10.51 16.91 -18.84
N LEU A 48 10.78 18.19 -19.14
CA LEU A 48 10.11 19.32 -18.49
C LEU A 48 8.61 19.34 -18.81
N MET A 49 8.24 19.06 -20.05
CA MET A 49 6.83 18.93 -20.46
C MET A 49 6.17 17.75 -19.76
N SER A 50 6.81 16.60 -19.73
CA SER A 50 6.32 15.38 -19.09
C SER A 50 5.99 15.61 -17.62
N LYS A 51 6.94 16.18 -16.86
CA LYS A 51 6.73 16.57 -15.47
C LYS A 51 5.48 17.45 -15.31
N ASN A 52 5.39 18.54 -16.07
CA ASN A 52 4.25 19.45 -15.98
C ASN A 52 2.90 18.77 -16.32
N LEU A 53 2.89 17.93 -17.36
CA LEU A 53 1.69 17.21 -17.80
C LEU A 53 1.24 16.16 -16.77
N ASN A 54 2.18 15.45 -16.16
CA ASN A 54 1.91 14.47 -15.10
C ASN A 54 1.42 15.17 -13.82
N ASP A 55 2.11 16.23 -13.37
CA ASP A 55 1.70 17.05 -12.22
C ASP A 55 0.30 17.65 -12.39
N SER A 56 -0.07 17.97 -13.63
CA SER A 56 -1.38 18.53 -14.00
C SER A 56 -2.43 17.48 -14.37
N GLY A 57 -2.13 16.18 -14.23
CA GLY A 57 -3.05 15.07 -14.55
C GLY A 57 -3.58 15.10 -15.99
N LYS A 58 -2.73 15.45 -16.97
CA LYS A 58 -3.15 15.65 -18.37
C LYS A 58 -3.30 14.38 -19.18
N LEU A 59 -2.61 13.29 -18.79
CA LEU A 59 -2.85 11.98 -19.40
C LEU A 59 -4.28 11.54 -19.11
N ARG A 60 -5.08 11.33 -20.16
CA ARG A 60 -6.42 10.74 -20.06
C ARG A 60 -6.34 9.28 -20.47
N LEU A 61 -6.22 8.40 -19.49
CA LEU A 61 -6.26 6.97 -19.72
C LEU A 61 -7.69 6.46 -19.57
N TYR A 62 -8.21 5.80 -20.59
CA TYR A 62 -9.51 5.13 -20.55
C TYR A 62 -9.32 3.62 -20.54
N ILE A 63 -9.97 2.94 -19.61
CA ILE A 63 -9.98 1.48 -19.51
C ILE A 63 -11.42 1.03 -19.67
N ASN A 64 -11.69 0.27 -20.72
CA ASN A 64 -13.05 -0.16 -21.08
C ASN A 64 -14.05 1.02 -21.12
N ASP A 65 -13.66 2.12 -21.78
CA ASP A 65 -14.40 3.40 -21.89
C ASP A 65 -14.57 4.23 -20.61
N ASN A 66 -14.10 3.74 -19.46
CA ASN A 66 -14.14 4.49 -18.22
C ASN A 66 -12.83 5.24 -18.03
N LEU A 67 -12.91 6.52 -17.64
CA LEU A 67 -11.73 7.28 -17.29
C LEU A 67 -11.07 6.63 -16.07
N TYR A 68 -9.83 6.19 -16.24
CA TYR A 68 -9.02 5.65 -15.17
C TYR A 68 -8.50 6.82 -14.33
N SER A 69 -8.85 6.80 -13.05
CA SER A 69 -8.26 7.70 -12.06
C SER A 69 -6.89 7.15 -11.71
N SER A 70 -5.83 7.79 -12.20
CA SER A 70 -4.46 7.39 -11.86
C SER A 70 -4.21 7.63 -10.37
N TYR A 71 -4.44 6.58 -9.58
CA TYR A 71 -4.05 6.54 -8.19
C TYR A 71 -2.51 6.54 -8.12
N GLU A 72 -1.92 7.35 -7.24
CA GLU A 72 -0.47 7.41 -7.00
C GLU A 72 0.45 7.45 -8.25
N GLN A 73 0.01 8.07 -9.35
CA GLN A 73 0.77 8.13 -10.60
C GLN A 73 1.15 6.74 -11.18
N GLU A 74 0.27 5.75 -11.02
CA GLU A 74 0.44 4.40 -11.57
C GLU A 74 0.60 4.38 -13.11
N ALA A 75 0.04 5.35 -13.82
CA ALA A 75 0.23 5.57 -15.24
C ALA A 75 0.60 7.03 -15.54
N ILE A 76 1.66 7.24 -16.31
CA ILE A 76 2.23 8.58 -16.59
C ILE A 76 2.64 8.71 -18.06
N LEU A 77 3.02 9.92 -18.45
CA LEU A 77 3.81 10.17 -19.66
C LEU A 77 5.30 10.07 -19.34
N ASP A 78 6.07 9.34 -20.15
CA ASP A 78 7.54 9.29 -20.05
C ASP A 78 8.20 10.59 -20.56
N ASP A 79 9.53 10.64 -20.52
CA ASP A 79 10.35 11.76 -21.00
C ASP A 79 10.26 11.99 -22.52
N ARG A 80 9.56 11.15 -23.27
CA ARG A 80 9.26 11.32 -24.70
C ARG A 80 7.76 11.44 -24.97
N LEU A 81 6.97 11.67 -23.91
CA LEU A 81 5.50 11.82 -23.94
C LEU A 81 4.77 10.57 -24.43
N ASN A 82 5.30 9.38 -24.13
CA ASN A 82 4.61 8.10 -24.33
C ASN A 82 3.91 7.66 -23.03
N PRO A 83 2.69 7.10 -23.10
CA PRO A 83 2.05 6.53 -21.93
C PRO A 83 2.80 5.27 -21.46
N VAL A 84 3.16 5.26 -20.18
CA VAL A 84 3.82 4.15 -19.50
C VAL A 84 3.06 3.80 -18.22
N GLY A 85 3.10 2.53 -17.81
CA GLY A 85 2.45 2.01 -16.61
C GLY A 85 3.47 1.41 -15.66
N SER A 86 3.30 1.65 -14.35
CA SER A 86 4.14 1.09 -13.29
C SER A 86 3.89 -0.41 -13.10
N LEU A 87 4.74 -1.10 -12.34
CA LEU A 87 4.48 -2.49 -11.95
C LEU A 87 3.17 -2.64 -11.13
N GLU A 88 2.80 -1.61 -10.35
CA GLU A 88 1.52 -1.63 -9.64
C GLU A 88 0.34 -1.57 -10.60
N PHE A 89 0.41 -0.73 -11.64
CA PHE A 89 -0.61 -0.70 -12.69
C PHE A 89 -0.83 -2.08 -13.34
N ILE A 90 0.24 -2.85 -13.52
CA ILE A 90 0.15 -4.22 -14.05
C ILE A 90 -0.62 -5.14 -13.10
N ARG A 91 -0.31 -5.08 -11.80
CA ARG A 91 -0.95 -5.91 -10.75
C ARG A 91 -2.41 -5.49 -10.52
N SER A 92 -2.67 -4.20 -10.32
CA SER A 92 -3.97 -3.65 -9.95
C SER A 92 -4.96 -3.68 -11.13
N THR A 93 -4.47 -3.43 -12.34
CA THR A 93 -5.33 -3.07 -13.47
C THR A 93 -5.26 -4.05 -14.64
N LEU A 94 -4.07 -4.48 -15.05
CA LEU A 94 -3.92 -5.36 -16.22
C LEU A 94 -4.14 -6.85 -15.91
N GLY A 95 -3.97 -7.27 -14.66
CA GLY A 95 -4.23 -8.64 -14.21
C GLY A 95 -3.06 -9.60 -14.45
N GLY A 96 -1.86 -9.20 -14.04
CA GLY A 96 -0.65 -10.04 -14.04
C GLY A 96 0.12 -9.95 -12.72
N SER A 97 1.18 -10.74 -12.59
CA SER A 97 2.21 -10.51 -11.57
C SER A 97 3.26 -9.57 -12.12
N ALA A 98 3.81 -8.70 -11.29
CA ALA A 98 4.92 -7.84 -11.67
C ALA A 98 5.75 -7.54 -10.43
N PHE A 99 7.07 -7.62 -10.52
CA PHE A 99 7.98 -7.33 -9.42
C PHE A 99 9.36 -6.95 -9.96
N MET A 100 10.16 -6.25 -9.15
CA MET A 100 11.56 -6.03 -9.47
C MET A 100 12.34 -7.32 -9.18
N GLU A 101 13.22 -7.70 -10.09
CA GLU A 101 14.21 -8.76 -9.89
C GLU A 101 15.44 -8.20 -9.17
N ASP A 102 15.90 -7.04 -9.64
CA ASP A 102 16.99 -6.25 -9.08
C ASP A 102 16.72 -4.76 -9.33
N GLU A 103 17.70 -3.88 -9.11
CA GLU A 103 17.55 -2.43 -9.29
C GLU A 103 17.21 -1.98 -10.73
N ASN A 104 17.49 -2.81 -11.75
CA ASN A 104 17.38 -2.49 -13.17
C ASN A 104 16.52 -3.47 -13.98
N CYS A 105 16.13 -4.60 -13.40
CA CYS A 105 15.35 -5.64 -14.06
C CYS A 105 14.00 -5.83 -13.37
N ALA A 106 12.92 -5.88 -14.16
CA ALA A 106 11.59 -6.23 -13.67
C ALA A 106 11.05 -7.45 -14.40
N VAL A 107 10.39 -8.33 -13.65
CA VAL A 107 9.71 -9.51 -14.15
C VAL A 107 8.21 -9.24 -14.16
N VAL A 108 7.55 -9.59 -15.27
CA VAL A 108 6.10 -9.60 -15.41
C VAL A 108 5.64 -10.99 -15.80
N GLN A 109 4.67 -11.53 -15.08
CA GLN A 109 4.07 -12.82 -15.40
C GLN A 109 2.62 -12.64 -15.85
N VAL A 110 2.28 -13.30 -16.96
CA VAL A 110 0.94 -13.33 -17.53
C VAL A 110 0.55 -14.78 -17.79
N SER A 111 -0.29 -15.32 -16.91
CA SER A 111 -0.60 -16.76 -16.88
C SER A 111 0.70 -17.58 -16.73
N ASN A 112 1.10 -18.32 -17.77
CA ASN A 112 2.33 -19.13 -17.79
C ASN A 112 3.53 -18.43 -18.44
N ASN A 113 3.35 -17.22 -18.98
CA ASN A 113 4.42 -16.51 -19.68
C ASN A 113 5.15 -15.59 -18.72
N ILE A 114 6.47 -15.53 -18.85
CA ILE A 114 7.37 -14.68 -18.08
C ILE A 114 8.03 -13.69 -19.05
N TYR A 115 8.04 -12.41 -18.68
CA TYR A 115 8.64 -11.33 -19.43
C TYR A 115 9.64 -10.59 -18.55
N GLU A 116 10.85 -10.35 -19.05
CA GLU A 116 11.91 -9.64 -18.32
C GLU A 116 12.21 -8.32 -19.01
N PHE A 117 12.11 -7.23 -18.26
CA PHE A 117 12.30 -5.86 -18.73
C PHE A 117 13.52 -5.23 -18.08
N LEU A 118 14.47 -4.80 -18.90
CA LEU A 118 15.65 -4.06 -18.45
C LEU A 118 15.44 -2.56 -18.65
N VAL A 119 15.76 -1.77 -17.62
CA VAL A 119 15.76 -0.31 -17.67
C VAL A 119 16.63 0.17 -18.85
N ASP A 120 16.10 1.15 -19.58
CA ASP A 120 16.73 1.80 -20.73
C ASP A 120 17.05 0.89 -21.94
N ASN A 121 16.54 -0.35 -21.95
CA ASN A 121 16.73 -1.27 -23.07
C ASN A 121 15.48 -1.31 -23.99
N LYS A 122 15.70 -1.43 -25.30
CA LYS A 122 14.63 -1.65 -26.29
C LYS A 122 14.38 -3.13 -26.60
N THR A 123 15.08 -4.02 -25.92
CA THR A 123 14.88 -5.47 -25.99
C THR A 123 14.48 -5.95 -24.61
N ALA A 124 13.46 -6.81 -24.56
CA ALA A 124 13.06 -7.60 -23.39
C ALA A 124 13.18 -9.08 -23.73
N THR A 125 12.93 -9.97 -22.77
CA THR A 125 12.76 -11.40 -23.05
C THR A 125 11.31 -11.81 -22.83
N ALA A 126 10.85 -12.79 -23.60
CA ALA A 126 9.59 -13.51 -23.40
C ALA A 126 9.90 -15.01 -23.34
N ASN A 127 9.73 -15.61 -22.17
CA ASN A 127 10.11 -16.99 -21.88
C ASN A 127 11.56 -17.29 -22.33
N GLY A 128 12.48 -16.36 -22.05
CA GLY A 128 13.90 -16.46 -22.40
C GLY A 128 14.27 -16.17 -23.87
N ASN A 129 13.31 -15.75 -24.71
CA ASN A 129 13.57 -15.36 -26.11
C ASN A 129 13.48 -13.84 -26.27
N ASP A 130 14.37 -13.24 -27.04
CA ASP A 130 14.38 -11.79 -27.29
C ASP A 130 13.06 -11.30 -27.92
N MET A 131 12.59 -10.14 -27.45
CA MET A 131 11.47 -9.40 -28.01
C MET A 131 11.78 -7.89 -28.08
N ASP A 132 11.36 -7.25 -29.17
CA ASP A 132 11.52 -5.80 -29.34
C ASP A 132 10.44 -5.02 -28.57
N LEU A 133 10.84 -3.90 -27.96
CA LEU A 133 9.96 -2.95 -27.29
C LEU A 133 9.81 -1.66 -28.10
N ALA A 134 8.58 -1.15 -28.18
CA ALA A 134 8.32 0.16 -28.75
C ALA A 134 8.89 1.27 -27.86
N ILE A 135 8.68 1.15 -26.54
CA ILE A 135 9.10 2.11 -25.52
C ILE A 135 10.09 1.43 -24.58
N LYS A 136 11.24 2.08 -24.34
CA LYS A 136 12.22 1.56 -23.38
C LYS A 136 11.63 1.66 -21.96
N PRO A 137 11.73 0.62 -21.11
CA PRO A 137 11.38 0.74 -19.71
C PRO A 137 12.25 1.81 -19.02
N SER A 138 11.70 2.50 -18.04
CA SER A 138 12.39 3.60 -17.35
C SER A 138 11.99 3.71 -15.88
N MET A 139 12.90 4.24 -15.08
CA MET A 139 12.66 4.56 -13.68
C MET A 139 12.11 5.99 -13.56
N HIS A 140 10.98 6.14 -12.86
CA HIS A 140 10.43 7.44 -12.47
C HIS A 140 10.14 7.43 -10.97
N THR A 141 10.73 8.39 -10.23
CA THR A 141 10.60 8.48 -8.76
C THR A 141 10.85 7.15 -8.04
N GLY A 142 11.87 6.40 -8.46
CA GLY A 142 12.23 5.10 -7.87
C GLY A 142 11.32 3.92 -8.26
N ARG A 143 10.37 4.10 -9.18
CA ARG A 143 9.47 3.04 -9.65
C ARG A 143 9.75 2.72 -11.12
N MET A 144 9.73 1.44 -11.47
CA MET A 144 9.84 0.96 -12.85
C MET A 144 8.53 1.16 -13.60
N TYR A 145 8.64 1.70 -14.82
CA TYR A 145 7.53 1.87 -15.76
C TYR A 145 7.85 1.20 -17.09
N VAL A 146 6.82 0.58 -17.68
CA VAL A 146 6.87 -0.11 -18.98
C VAL A 146 5.85 0.53 -19.92
N GLY A 147 6.17 0.58 -21.22
CA GLY A 147 5.29 1.13 -22.25
C GLY A 147 3.89 0.52 -22.24
N LEU A 148 2.83 1.35 -22.15
CA LEU A 148 1.45 0.83 -22.16
C LEU A 148 1.14 0.07 -23.45
N LYS A 149 1.74 0.48 -24.57
CA LYS A 149 1.63 -0.25 -25.84
C LYS A 149 2.20 -1.67 -25.71
N ASP A 150 3.43 -1.79 -25.22
CA ASP A 150 4.14 -3.07 -25.11
C ASP A 150 3.44 -4.00 -24.10
N LEU A 151 2.96 -3.44 -22.99
CA LEU A 151 2.11 -4.17 -22.03
C LEU A 151 0.82 -4.66 -22.69
N CYS A 152 0.10 -3.82 -23.43
CA CYS A 152 -1.13 -4.25 -24.08
C CYS A 152 -0.88 -5.35 -25.13
N ASP A 153 0.23 -5.29 -25.87
CA ASP A 153 0.60 -6.35 -26.82
C ASP A 153 0.84 -7.69 -26.10
N ILE A 154 1.55 -7.67 -24.97
CA ILE A 154 1.84 -8.85 -24.14
C ILE A 154 0.56 -9.44 -23.51
N PHE A 155 -0.34 -8.59 -23.04
CA PHE A 155 -1.61 -9.01 -22.43
C PHE A 155 -2.70 -9.35 -23.47
N GLY A 156 -2.48 -9.00 -24.75
CA GLY A 156 -3.47 -9.18 -25.82
C GLY A 156 -4.66 -8.23 -25.73
N TYR A 157 -4.42 -6.98 -25.31
CA TYR A 157 -5.42 -5.93 -25.18
C TYR A 157 -5.37 -4.94 -26.35
N ASP A 158 -6.52 -4.37 -26.71
CA ASP A 158 -6.54 -3.32 -27.73
C ASP A 158 -6.02 -2.01 -27.13
N TYR A 159 -5.07 -1.38 -27.80
CA TYR A 159 -4.45 -0.12 -27.37
C TYR A 159 -4.49 0.93 -28.45
N SER A 160 -4.78 2.17 -28.06
CA SER A 160 -4.58 3.35 -28.91
C SER A 160 -4.12 4.54 -28.10
N TYR A 161 -3.35 5.43 -28.73
CA TYR A 161 -2.87 6.66 -28.12
C TYR A 161 -2.89 7.82 -29.10
N ASP A 162 -3.62 8.87 -28.74
CA ASP A 162 -3.60 10.15 -29.43
C ASP A 162 -2.70 11.13 -28.68
N ARG A 163 -1.49 11.34 -29.24
CA ARG A 163 -0.47 12.24 -28.70
C ARG A 163 -0.89 13.71 -28.69
N SER A 164 -1.82 14.13 -29.57
CA SER A 164 -2.25 15.53 -29.63
C SER A 164 -3.15 15.92 -28.45
N THR A 165 -3.86 14.94 -27.90
CA THR A 165 -4.78 15.10 -26.77
C THR A 165 -4.32 14.40 -25.50
N TYR A 166 -3.16 13.72 -25.54
CA TYR A 166 -2.65 12.86 -24.47
C TYR A 166 -3.69 11.85 -23.98
N THR A 167 -4.44 11.27 -24.91
CA THR A 167 -5.52 10.32 -24.60
C THR A 167 -5.13 8.90 -25.01
N ALA A 168 -5.06 8.00 -24.04
CA ALA A 168 -4.79 6.58 -24.25
C ALA A 168 -6.05 5.76 -23.95
N ASN A 169 -6.32 4.74 -24.76
CA ASN A 169 -7.46 3.84 -24.55
C ASN A 169 -6.95 2.39 -24.51
N ILE A 170 -7.34 1.65 -23.48
CA ILE A 170 -7.10 0.22 -23.32
C ILE A 170 -8.45 -0.50 -23.29
N LYS A 171 -8.60 -1.54 -24.12
CA LYS A 171 -9.72 -2.49 -24.05
C LYS A 171 -9.25 -3.80 -23.46
N ILE A 172 -9.62 -4.01 -22.20
CA ILE A 172 -9.42 -5.27 -21.50
C ILE A 172 -10.63 -6.15 -21.81
N ASN A 173 -10.52 -6.91 -22.91
CA ASN A 173 -11.58 -7.81 -23.36
C ASN A 173 -11.76 -9.00 -22.41
N LYS A 174 -10.66 -9.46 -21.77
CA LYS A 174 -10.64 -10.57 -20.82
C LYS A 174 -9.34 -10.58 -20.01
N LEU A 175 -9.44 -10.65 -18.69
CA LEU A 175 -8.26 -10.81 -17.82
C LEU A 175 -7.57 -12.17 -18.03
N PRO A 176 -6.24 -12.24 -17.86
CA PRO A 176 -5.49 -13.49 -17.85
C PRO A 176 -6.05 -14.46 -16.81
N LYS A 177 -5.88 -15.75 -17.07
CA LYS A 177 -6.21 -16.79 -16.10
C LYS A 177 -4.97 -17.12 -15.27
N LEU A 178 -5.18 -17.43 -14.01
CA LEU A 178 -4.12 -18.04 -13.20
C LEU A 178 -3.70 -19.40 -13.80
N PRO A 179 -2.41 -19.77 -13.69
CA PRO A 179 -1.97 -21.11 -14.04
C PRO A 179 -2.61 -22.16 -13.13
N LEU A 180 -2.67 -23.42 -13.58
CA LEU A 180 -3.21 -24.52 -12.76
C LEU A 180 -2.29 -24.85 -11.59
N VAL A 181 -0.98 -24.61 -11.75
CA VAL A 181 0.04 -24.82 -10.72
C VAL A 181 0.90 -23.58 -10.68
N TYR A 182 1.19 -23.10 -9.49
CA TYR A 182 2.08 -21.99 -9.26
C TYR A 182 2.78 -22.15 -7.92
N ASP A 183 4.07 -21.90 -7.90
CA ASP A 183 4.89 -22.00 -6.71
C ASP A 183 5.84 -20.81 -6.70
N LEU A 184 5.82 -20.01 -5.64
CA LEU A 184 6.72 -18.86 -5.51
C LEU A 184 8.20 -19.29 -5.45
N ARG A 185 8.50 -20.56 -5.14
CA ARG A 185 9.87 -21.11 -5.17
C ARG A 185 10.45 -21.12 -6.59
N ASP A 186 9.62 -21.27 -7.61
CA ASP A 186 10.04 -21.28 -9.01
C ASP A 186 10.45 -19.90 -9.54
N VAL A 187 10.18 -18.84 -8.76
CA VAL A 187 10.49 -17.45 -9.08
C VAL A 187 11.22 -16.72 -7.95
N ASP A 188 11.86 -17.46 -7.04
CA ASP A 188 12.68 -16.92 -5.95
C ASP A 188 11.95 -15.91 -5.03
N ARG A 189 10.63 -16.09 -4.85
CA ARG A 189 9.78 -15.22 -4.03
C ARG A 189 9.33 -15.84 -2.72
N VAL A 190 10.06 -16.83 -2.22
CA VAL A 190 9.75 -17.49 -0.94
C VAL A 190 10.81 -17.10 0.10
N SER A 191 10.35 -16.72 1.29
CA SER A 191 11.25 -16.43 2.40
C SER A 191 11.95 -17.70 2.90
N PHE A 192 12.94 -17.55 3.77
CA PHE A 192 13.61 -18.72 4.34
C PHE A 192 12.71 -19.42 5.36
N ILE A 193 12.84 -20.74 5.47
CA ILE A 193 12.08 -21.56 6.42
C ILE A 193 12.52 -21.27 7.86
N ARG A 194 11.62 -20.72 8.69
CA ARG A 194 11.88 -20.52 10.13
C ARG A 194 11.66 -21.79 10.92
N ASN A 195 12.15 -21.78 12.17
CA ASN A 195 11.90 -22.84 13.14
C ASN A 195 11.56 -22.26 14.50
N GLN A 196 10.27 -22.19 14.83
CA GLN A 196 9.77 -21.71 16.12
C GLN A 196 9.99 -22.70 17.27
N GLY A 197 10.42 -23.93 16.99
CA GLY A 197 10.50 -24.99 18.00
C GLY A 197 9.14 -25.24 18.67
N SER A 198 9.11 -25.29 20.00
CA SER A 198 7.89 -25.53 20.79
C SER A 198 7.22 -24.24 21.30
N THR A 199 7.58 -23.09 20.75
CA THR A 199 7.07 -21.78 21.16
C THR A 199 5.74 -21.46 20.46
N ALA A 200 4.97 -20.50 20.97
CA ALA A 200 3.70 -20.07 20.36
C ALA A 200 3.86 -18.87 19.42
N THR A 201 4.95 -18.84 18.63
CA THR A 201 5.34 -17.70 17.77
C THR A 201 4.95 -17.85 16.29
N CYS A 202 4.12 -18.85 15.94
CA CYS A 202 3.71 -19.10 14.54
C CYS A 202 3.10 -17.86 13.87
N TRP A 203 2.28 -17.08 14.59
CA TRP A 203 1.67 -15.84 14.09
C TRP A 203 2.70 -14.81 13.64
N ALA A 204 3.77 -14.64 14.41
CA ALA A 204 4.87 -13.73 14.08
C ALA A 204 5.71 -14.28 12.93
N CYS A 205 6.02 -15.59 12.94
CA CYS A 205 6.73 -16.25 11.84
C CYS A 205 5.98 -16.10 10.51
N ALA A 206 4.70 -16.51 10.45
CA ALA A 206 3.92 -16.49 9.22
C ALA A 206 3.71 -15.07 8.68
N SER A 207 3.48 -14.09 9.57
CA SER A 207 3.32 -12.68 9.18
C SER A 207 4.61 -12.09 8.59
N LEU A 208 5.75 -12.34 9.24
CA LEU A 208 7.05 -11.86 8.75
C LEU A 208 7.49 -12.59 7.48
N GLU A 209 7.28 -13.90 7.37
CA GLU A 209 7.59 -14.68 6.18
C GLU A 209 6.76 -14.22 4.97
N ALA A 210 5.48 -13.92 5.15
CA ALA A 210 4.62 -13.36 4.11
C ALA A 210 5.06 -11.95 3.67
N LEU A 211 5.46 -11.09 4.62
CA LEU A 211 6.03 -9.77 4.32
C LEU A 211 7.40 -9.86 3.61
N GLU A 212 8.28 -10.76 4.03
CA GLU A 212 9.56 -11.00 3.35
C GLU A 212 9.33 -11.46 1.91
N SER A 213 8.40 -12.38 1.71
CA SER A 213 8.01 -12.87 0.39
C SER A 213 7.48 -11.76 -0.53
N SER A 214 6.83 -10.73 0.00
CA SER A 214 6.35 -9.59 -0.81
C SER A 214 7.47 -8.65 -1.27
N LEU A 215 8.62 -8.69 -0.61
CA LEU A 215 9.81 -7.90 -0.92
C LEU A 215 10.80 -8.62 -1.85
N LEU A 216 10.66 -9.94 -1.99
CA LEU A 216 11.50 -10.76 -2.85
C LEU A 216 11.10 -10.69 -4.33
N PRO A 217 12.07 -10.91 -5.25
CA PRO A 217 13.49 -11.16 -4.99
C PRO A 217 14.33 -9.87 -4.85
N ALA A 218 13.75 -8.70 -5.11
CA ALA A 218 14.47 -7.42 -5.09
C ALA A 218 15.18 -7.11 -3.75
N SER A 219 14.56 -7.43 -2.62
CA SER A 219 15.10 -7.16 -1.30
C SER A 219 15.05 -8.38 -0.39
N HIS A 220 16.23 -8.87 -0.01
CA HIS A 220 16.39 -10.03 0.87
C HIS A 220 16.43 -9.61 2.35
N TYR A 221 15.27 -9.33 2.91
CA TYR A 221 15.14 -9.09 4.35
C TYR A 221 15.04 -10.39 5.14
N LYS A 222 15.58 -10.34 6.36
CA LYS A 222 15.32 -11.34 7.41
C LYS A 222 14.90 -10.60 8.67
N PHE A 223 13.61 -10.57 8.95
CA PHE A 223 13.04 -9.85 10.08
C PHE A 223 13.03 -10.67 11.37
N SER A 224 13.12 -9.96 12.49
CA SER A 224 13.21 -10.52 13.82
C SER A 224 11.85 -10.85 14.42
N VAL A 225 11.61 -12.15 14.60
CA VAL A 225 10.44 -12.67 15.33
C VAL A 225 10.51 -12.19 16.78
N ASP A 226 11.68 -12.27 17.41
CA ASP A 226 11.88 -11.85 18.80
C ASP A 226 11.55 -10.36 18.99
N SER A 227 11.89 -9.49 18.04
CA SER A 227 11.48 -8.08 18.11
C SER A 227 9.96 -7.93 18.08
N MET A 228 9.27 -8.65 17.20
CA MET A 228 7.81 -8.60 17.14
C MET A 228 7.17 -9.11 18.43
N ILE A 229 7.69 -10.20 19.02
CA ILE A 229 7.20 -10.73 20.29
C ILE A 229 7.48 -9.76 21.45
N ASN A 230 8.68 -9.19 21.55
CA ASN A 230 9.06 -8.39 22.71
C ASN A 230 8.54 -6.95 22.68
N ASN A 231 8.31 -6.39 21.49
CA ASN A 231 7.98 -4.98 21.30
C ASN A 231 6.54 -4.71 20.88
N ASN A 232 5.66 -5.73 20.91
CA ASN A 232 4.25 -5.54 20.60
C ASN A 232 3.51 -4.73 21.68
N SER A 233 2.55 -3.90 21.26
CA SER A 233 1.76 -3.04 22.16
C SER A 233 0.75 -3.79 23.05
N PHE A 234 0.46 -5.06 22.74
CA PHE A 234 -0.45 -5.88 23.55
C PHE A 234 0.22 -6.33 24.86
N GLN A 235 1.54 -6.15 25.00
CA GLN A 235 2.33 -6.56 26.18
C GLN A 235 2.18 -8.06 26.49
N LEU A 236 1.93 -8.86 25.45
CA LEU A 236 1.84 -10.31 25.53
C LEU A 236 3.21 -10.92 25.27
N ASP A 237 3.56 -11.94 26.04
CA ASP A 237 4.80 -12.69 25.88
C ASP A 237 4.63 -13.89 24.93
N GLU A 238 5.75 -14.57 24.67
CA GLU A 238 5.79 -15.75 23.80
C GLU A 238 4.79 -16.84 24.19
N ALA A 239 4.49 -17.00 25.50
CA ALA A 239 3.63 -18.07 25.99
C ALA A 239 2.14 -17.79 25.78
N ALA A 240 1.76 -16.51 25.62
CA ALA A 240 0.39 -16.11 25.35
C ALA A 240 -0.09 -16.49 23.94
N GLY A 241 0.85 -16.67 22.99
CA GLY A 241 0.53 -16.80 21.57
C GLY A 241 0.11 -15.45 20.97
N GLY A 242 -0.51 -15.49 19.78
CA GLY A 242 -0.98 -14.27 19.13
C GLY A 242 -1.79 -14.56 17.88
N GLU A 243 -2.20 -13.47 17.22
CA GLU A 243 -3.05 -13.48 16.02
C GLU A 243 -2.47 -12.54 14.95
N TYR A 244 -2.91 -12.70 13.71
CA TYR A 244 -2.47 -11.85 12.59
C TYR A 244 -2.77 -10.36 12.82
N THR A 245 -3.83 -10.02 13.57
CA THR A 245 -4.18 -8.64 13.93
C THR A 245 -3.13 -7.99 14.82
N MET A 246 -2.51 -8.75 15.72
CA MET A 246 -1.40 -8.28 16.56
C MET A 246 -0.16 -8.01 15.71
N ALA A 247 0.16 -8.90 14.76
CA ALA A 247 1.27 -8.68 13.84
C ALA A 247 1.04 -7.44 12.98
N LEU A 248 -0.17 -7.27 12.44
CA LEU A 248 -0.53 -6.07 11.68
C LEU A 248 -0.42 -4.80 12.53
N ALA A 249 -0.91 -4.81 13.78
CA ALA A 249 -0.79 -3.66 14.66
C ALA A 249 0.68 -3.26 14.90
N TYR A 250 1.55 -4.23 15.14
CA TYR A 250 3.00 -4.01 15.28
C TYR A 250 3.62 -3.39 14.01
N LEU A 251 3.32 -3.95 12.84
CA LEU A 251 3.86 -3.50 11.56
C LEU A 251 3.32 -2.12 11.14
N LEU A 252 2.01 -1.88 11.30
CA LEU A 252 1.33 -0.65 10.91
C LEU A 252 1.54 0.50 11.89
N SER A 253 1.93 0.20 13.13
CA SER A 253 2.32 1.21 14.13
C SER A 253 3.81 1.57 14.04
N TRP A 254 4.53 1.00 13.06
CA TRP A 254 5.97 1.17 12.85
C TRP A 254 6.83 0.81 14.08
N GLN A 255 6.36 -0.15 14.89
CA GLN A 255 7.19 -0.74 15.95
C GLN A 255 8.24 -1.69 15.36
N GLY A 256 8.03 -2.12 14.12
CA GLY A 256 8.95 -2.87 13.28
C GLY A 256 8.43 -2.95 11.84
N PRO A 257 8.93 -3.93 11.06
CA PRO A 257 9.84 -4.98 11.47
C PRO A 257 11.29 -4.47 11.60
N VAL A 258 12.06 -5.13 12.48
CA VAL A 258 13.51 -4.94 12.61
C VAL A 258 14.18 -6.16 11.99
N GLU A 259 15.27 -5.98 11.27
CA GLU A 259 16.05 -7.11 10.74
C GLU A 259 16.73 -7.89 11.88
N ASP A 260 16.81 -9.22 11.76
CA ASP A 260 17.73 -10.01 12.57
C ASP A 260 19.15 -9.62 12.16
N GLU A 261 19.81 -8.80 12.98
CA GLU A 261 21.21 -8.49 12.76
C GLU A 261 22.02 -9.80 12.81
N LYS A 262 22.59 -10.22 11.67
CA LYS A 262 23.49 -11.38 11.61
C LYS A 262 24.73 -11.21 12.50
N ASP A 263 25.05 -9.97 12.83
CA ASP A 263 25.97 -9.59 13.88
C ASP A 263 25.30 -8.40 14.56
N GLY A 264 24.83 -8.57 15.81
CA GLY A 264 24.44 -7.44 16.65
C GLY A 264 25.51 -6.38 16.49
N GLY A 265 25.18 -5.29 15.79
CA GLY A 265 26.13 -4.35 15.28
C GLY A 265 26.97 -3.93 16.46
N LEU A 266 28.29 -3.87 16.29
CA LEU A 266 29.20 -3.35 17.32
C LEU A 266 28.64 -2.07 17.96
N ILE A 267 27.86 -1.28 17.21
CA ILE A 267 27.11 -0.12 17.67
C ILE A 267 26.04 -0.49 18.71
N GLN A 268 25.13 -1.44 18.48
CA GLN A 268 24.13 -1.85 19.47
C GLN A 268 24.80 -2.42 20.74
N GLU A 269 25.83 -3.25 20.59
CA GLU A 269 26.60 -3.80 21.73
C GLU A 269 27.37 -2.72 22.52
N LEU A 270 27.87 -1.67 21.85
CA LEU A 270 28.65 -0.62 22.49
C LEU A 270 27.80 0.55 23.02
N THR A 271 26.62 0.79 22.46
CA THR A 271 25.82 2.01 22.72
C THR A 271 24.43 1.72 23.32
N GLY A 272 23.90 0.51 23.13
CA GLY A 272 22.50 0.19 23.47
C GLY A 272 21.48 0.83 22.53
N GLU A 273 21.90 1.49 21.45
CA GLU A 273 21.01 2.07 20.44
C GLU A 273 20.53 0.96 19.47
N THR A 274 19.21 0.79 19.36
CA THR A 274 18.58 -0.08 18.35
C THR A 274 18.53 0.64 17.01
N THR A 275 18.92 -0.04 15.92
CA THR A 275 18.66 0.46 14.57
C THR A 275 17.15 0.63 14.39
N PRO A 276 16.63 1.84 14.06
CA PRO A 276 15.21 2.03 13.84
C PRO A 276 14.72 1.16 12.67
N PRO A 277 13.46 0.70 12.69
CA PRO A 277 12.87 -0.03 11.56
C PRO A 277 13.06 0.76 10.26
N SER A 278 13.62 0.13 9.23
CA SER A 278 13.85 0.70 7.89
C SER A 278 12.77 0.30 6.88
N VAL A 279 11.83 -0.53 7.30
CA VAL A 279 10.72 -1.04 6.50
C VAL A 279 9.43 -0.72 7.22
N HIS A 280 8.47 -0.18 6.49
CA HIS A 280 7.18 0.24 7.04
C HIS A 280 6.05 -0.34 6.21
N LEU A 281 5.19 -1.18 6.81
CA LEU A 281 4.00 -1.68 6.12
C LEU A 281 3.04 -0.51 5.85
N GLN A 282 2.57 -0.39 4.61
CA GLN A 282 1.66 0.67 4.16
C GLN A 282 0.31 0.13 3.69
N GLU A 283 0.25 -1.13 3.28
CA GLU A 283 -0.98 -1.74 2.77
C GLU A 283 -1.01 -3.24 3.04
N ALA A 284 -2.16 -3.73 3.49
CA ALA A 284 -2.42 -5.16 3.67
C ALA A 284 -3.85 -5.48 3.28
N HIS A 285 -4.08 -6.61 2.62
CA HIS A 285 -5.42 -7.06 2.20
C HIS A 285 -5.84 -8.32 2.94
N PHE A 286 -7.13 -8.43 3.22
CA PHE A 286 -7.74 -9.56 3.93
C PHE A 286 -8.61 -10.38 2.98
N TYR A 287 -8.43 -11.70 3.07
CA TYR A 287 -9.12 -12.68 2.26
C TYR A 287 -9.81 -13.72 3.13
N ASP A 288 -10.76 -14.42 2.51
CA ASP A 288 -11.56 -15.45 3.16
C ASP A 288 -11.63 -16.71 2.28
N SER A 289 -11.76 -17.86 2.92
CA SER A 289 -11.69 -19.20 2.28
C SER A 289 -12.81 -19.43 1.26
N GLU A 290 -13.91 -18.67 1.34
CA GLU A 290 -15.00 -18.72 0.36
C GLU A 290 -14.57 -18.30 -1.06
N LYS A 291 -13.44 -17.59 -1.18
CA LYS A 291 -12.90 -17.06 -2.45
C LYS A 291 -11.43 -17.46 -2.65
N LEU A 292 -11.18 -18.77 -2.77
CA LEU A 292 -9.82 -19.31 -3.00
C LEU A 292 -9.07 -18.65 -4.16
N ASP A 293 -9.76 -18.30 -5.25
CA ASP A 293 -9.13 -17.62 -6.38
C ASP A 293 -8.60 -16.23 -6.01
N ASP A 294 -9.23 -15.51 -5.08
CA ASP A 294 -8.75 -14.21 -4.61
C ASP A 294 -7.43 -14.39 -3.84
N ILE A 295 -7.31 -15.44 -3.03
CA ILE A 295 -6.07 -15.81 -2.33
C ILE A 295 -4.97 -16.18 -3.34
N LYS A 296 -5.28 -16.99 -4.36
CA LYS A 296 -4.30 -17.32 -5.40
C LYS A 296 -3.84 -16.08 -6.17
N TRP A 297 -4.74 -15.15 -6.47
CA TRP A 297 -4.37 -13.88 -7.07
C TRP A 297 -3.46 -13.05 -6.16
N ALA A 298 -3.72 -13.04 -4.86
CA ALA A 298 -2.85 -12.37 -3.89
C ALA A 298 -1.45 -13.00 -3.87
N VAL A 299 -1.35 -14.33 -3.83
CA VAL A 299 -0.09 -15.08 -3.93
C VAL A 299 0.66 -14.72 -5.22
N TYR A 300 -0.04 -14.78 -6.35
CA TYR A 300 0.53 -14.50 -7.67
C TYR A 300 1.07 -13.08 -7.76
N LYS A 301 0.32 -12.07 -7.29
CA LYS A 301 0.66 -10.65 -7.44
C LYS A 301 1.66 -10.17 -6.38
N TYR A 302 1.44 -10.54 -5.13
CA TYR A 302 2.04 -9.86 -3.99
C TYR A 302 2.94 -10.76 -3.14
N GLY A 303 3.06 -12.05 -3.45
CA GLY A 303 3.88 -12.98 -2.67
C GLY A 303 3.05 -13.70 -1.60
N GLY A 304 3.73 -14.29 -0.62
CA GLY A 304 3.12 -15.18 0.38
C GLY A 304 1.93 -14.56 1.11
N VAL A 305 0.93 -15.39 1.39
CA VAL A 305 -0.27 -15.00 2.14
C VAL A 305 -0.31 -15.78 3.45
N SER A 306 -0.22 -15.09 4.59
CA SER A 306 -0.34 -15.76 5.89
C SER A 306 -1.78 -16.20 6.12
N THR A 307 -1.98 -17.30 6.83
CA THR A 307 -3.29 -17.87 7.15
C THR A 307 -3.17 -18.86 8.30
N SER A 308 -4.31 -19.27 8.86
CA SER A 308 -4.36 -20.14 10.02
C SER A 308 -4.92 -21.52 9.68
N ILE A 309 -4.41 -22.54 10.35
CA ILE A 309 -4.90 -23.91 10.30
C ILE A 309 -5.12 -24.44 11.71
N TYR A 310 -5.90 -25.51 11.81
CA TYR A 310 -5.86 -26.37 13.00
C TYR A 310 -4.81 -27.45 12.77
N ALA A 311 -3.65 -27.32 13.40
CA ALA A 311 -2.66 -28.38 13.50
C ALA A 311 -3.09 -29.40 14.56
N SER A 312 -3.53 -30.57 14.11
CA SER A 312 -4.03 -31.65 14.97
C SER A 312 -2.89 -32.45 15.63
N VAL A 313 -2.04 -31.75 16.40
CA VAL A 313 -0.91 -32.26 17.18
C VAL A 313 -0.60 -31.32 18.36
N ASN A 314 0.13 -31.82 19.36
CA ASN A 314 0.66 -31.02 20.48
C ASN A 314 2.17 -30.77 20.37
N THR A 315 2.76 -31.05 19.22
CA THR A 315 4.20 -30.97 18.95
C THR A 315 4.44 -30.21 17.65
N ALA A 316 5.65 -29.66 17.46
CA ALA A 316 6.08 -29.03 16.20
C ALA A 316 6.36 -30.05 15.08
N ASN A 317 5.43 -30.97 14.85
CA ASN A 317 5.52 -32.02 13.84
C ASN A 317 4.14 -32.66 13.62
N LEU A 318 3.68 -32.77 12.36
CA LEU A 318 2.40 -33.40 12.01
C LEU A 318 2.43 -34.93 11.93
N ASN A 319 3.58 -35.61 12.08
CA ASN A 319 3.70 -37.07 11.91
C ASN A 319 2.80 -37.91 12.81
N GLY A 320 2.28 -37.34 13.91
CA GLY A 320 1.32 -38.00 14.80
C GLY A 320 -0.16 -37.74 14.46
N SER A 321 -0.44 -36.87 13.48
CA SER A 321 -1.79 -36.50 13.08
C SER A 321 -2.39 -37.51 12.11
N SER A 322 -3.66 -37.89 12.31
CA SER A 322 -4.42 -38.64 11.30
C SER A 322 -4.75 -37.81 10.06
N CYS A 323 -4.66 -36.49 10.15
CA CYS A 323 -4.97 -35.56 9.06
C CYS A 323 -3.77 -35.33 8.12
N TYR A 324 -2.58 -35.85 8.46
CA TYR A 324 -1.36 -35.68 7.69
C TYR A 324 -0.95 -36.97 6.98
N ASN A 325 -0.63 -36.88 5.70
CA ASN A 325 0.02 -37.95 4.93
C ASN A 325 1.49 -37.60 4.72
N ARG A 326 2.38 -38.30 5.44
CA ARG A 326 3.83 -38.08 5.36
C ARG A 326 4.43 -38.50 4.02
N ASN A 327 3.82 -39.43 3.29
CA ASN A 327 4.39 -39.90 2.01
C ASN A 327 4.27 -38.86 0.90
N THR A 328 3.26 -37.98 1.01
CA THR A 328 2.92 -36.98 0.01
C THR A 328 3.04 -35.56 0.56
N ASN A 329 3.47 -35.41 1.83
CA ASN A 329 3.52 -34.17 2.58
C ASN A 329 2.23 -33.36 2.46
N SER A 330 1.08 -34.00 2.71
CA SER A 330 -0.22 -33.36 2.55
C SER A 330 -1.08 -33.42 3.79
N TYR A 331 -1.91 -32.39 3.98
CA TYR A 331 -2.73 -32.18 5.15
C TYR A 331 -4.15 -31.80 4.76
N CYS A 332 -5.13 -32.32 5.51
CA CYS A 332 -6.49 -31.83 5.46
C CYS A 332 -7.22 -32.15 6.77
N TYR A 333 -7.61 -31.09 7.47
CA TYR A 333 -8.49 -31.17 8.63
C TYR A 333 -9.90 -30.69 8.26
N THR A 334 -10.91 -31.57 8.38
CA THR A 334 -12.31 -31.29 8.02
C THR A 334 -13.24 -31.21 9.24
N GLY A 335 -12.68 -30.98 10.43
CA GLY A 335 -13.46 -30.87 11.67
C GLY A 335 -13.86 -29.43 11.98
N ASN A 336 -14.29 -29.19 13.22
CA ASN A 336 -14.82 -27.89 13.70
C ASN A 336 -13.92 -27.21 14.75
N GLU A 337 -12.74 -27.77 15.02
CA GLU A 337 -11.78 -27.12 15.93
C GLU A 337 -11.29 -25.81 15.32
N LYS A 338 -11.13 -24.82 16.20
CA LYS A 338 -10.58 -23.50 15.85
C LYS A 338 -9.12 -23.63 15.43
N PRO A 339 -8.61 -22.70 14.60
CA PRO A 339 -7.19 -22.71 14.25
C PRO A 339 -6.31 -22.55 15.50
N ASN A 340 -5.11 -23.12 15.45
CA ASN A 340 -4.11 -23.06 16.52
C ASN A 340 -2.66 -22.92 15.99
N HIS A 341 -2.48 -22.78 14.67
CA HIS A 341 -1.17 -22.67 14.04
C HIS A 341 -1.27 -21.87 12.75
N ASP A 342 -0.30 -20.98 12.50
CA ASP A 342 -0.25 -20.15 11.29
C ASP A 342 0.81 -20.65 10.31
N VAL A 343 0.51 -20.52 9.02
CA VAL A 343 1.36 -20.92 7.88
C VAL A 343 1.29 -19.86 6.78
N VAL A 344 2.16 -19.95 5.78
CA VAL A 344 2.13 -19.06 4.61
C VAL A 344 1.76 -19.84 3.36
N ILE A 345 0.69 -19.46 2.68
CA ILE A 345 0.38 -19.94 1.33
C ILE A 345 1.38 -19.31 0.37
N ILE A 346 2.20 -20.14 -0.26
CA ILE A 346 3.24 -19.74 -1.21
C ILE A 346 2.96 -20.21 -2.65
N GLY A 347 1.82 -20.87 -2.86
CA GLY A 347 1.48 -21.42 -4.16
C GLY A 347 0.23 -22.27 -4.11
N TRP A 348 -0.07 -22.91 -5.23
CA TRP A 348 -1.17 -23.84 -5.35
C TRP A 348 -0.93 -24.85 -6.46
N ASP A 349 -1.61 -26.00 -6.36
CA ASP A 349 -1.71 -27.00 -7.41
C ASP A 349 -3.17 -27.46 -7.51
N ASP A 350 -3.88 -26.96 -8.52
CA ASP A 350 -5.28 -27.34 -8.82
C ASP A 350 -5.43 -28.79 -9.27
N THR A 351 -4.31 -29.44 -9.62
CA THR A 351 -4.25 -30.81 -10.09
C THR A 351 -3.77 -31.79 -9.01
N TYR A 352 -3.49 -31.30 -7.79
CA TYR A 352 -2.98 -32.12 -6.70
C TYR A 352 -3.96 -33.28 -6.37
N PRO A 353 -3.57 -34.55 -6.49
CA PRO A 353 -4.50 -35.67 -6.39
C PRO A 353 -5.19 -35.79 -5.02
N ALA A 354 -6.49 -36.12 -5.02
CA ALA A 354 -7.29 -36.30 -3.79
C ALA A 354 -6.77 -37.46 -2.92
N GLU A 355 -6.29 -38.52 -3.56
CA GLU A 355 -5.73 -39.72 -2.92
C GLU A 355 -4.42 -39.46 -2.18
N ASN A 356 -3.79 -38.31 -2.38
CA ASN A 356 -2.60 -37.94 -1.64
C ASN A 356 -2.94 -37.60 -0.19
N PHE A 357 -4.15 -37.15 0.12
CA PHE A 357 -4.55 -36.80 1.49
C PHE A 357 -4.90 -38.03 2.32
N SER A 358 -4.59 -37.99 3.64
CA SER A 358 -5.05 -39.03 4.58
C SER A 358 -6.55 -38.94 4.88
N THR A 359 -7.13 -37.74 4.73
CA THR A 359 -8.55 -37.47 4.89
C THR A 359 -9.24 -37.58 3.52
N GLU A 360 -10.41 -38.23 3.46
CA GLU A 360 -11.21 -38.29 2.24
C GLU A 360 -11.73 -36.89 1.89
N VAL A 361 -11.29 -36.37 0.73
CA VAL A 361 -11.69 -35.06 0.21
C VAL A 361 -12.52 -35.22 -1.07
N PRO A 362 -13.49 -34.33 -1.34
CA PRO A 362 -14.38 -34.47 -2.49
C PRO A 362 -13.68 -34.47 -3.86
N ARG A 363 -12.58 -33.72 -3.99
CA ARG A 363 -11.78 -33.55 -5.22
C ARG A 363 -10.33 -33.24 -4.88
N GLY A 364 -9.46 -33.33 -5.89
CA GLY A 364 -8.09 -32.83 -5.81
C GLY A 364 -8.02 -31.30 -5.77
N GLY A 365 -6.82 -30.79 -5.57
CA GLY A 365 -6.51 -29.37 -5.41
C GLY A 365 -5.97 -29.04 -4.02
N ALA A 366 -4.84 -28.34 -3.97
CA ALA A 366 -4.23 -27.92 -2.73
C ALA A 366 -3.55 -26.55 -2.83
N PHE A 367 -3.47 -25.86 -1.70
CA PHE A 367 -2.46 -24.83 -1.51
C PHE A 367 -1.11 -25.47 -1.19
N ILE A 368 -0.04 -24.81 -1.62
CA ILE A 368 1.33 -25.11 -1.25
C ILE A 368 1.67 -24.16 -0.12
N CYS A 369 1.98 -24.68 1.06
CA CYS A 369 2.16 -23.89 2.26
C CYS A 369 3.56 -24.09 2.85
N GLN A 370 4.19 -22.98 3.22
CA GLN A 370 5.40 -22.93 4.01
C GLN A 370 5.05 -22.95 5.51
N ASN A 371 5.80 -23.74 6.27
CA ASN A 371 5.65 -23.88 7.72
C ASN A 371 6.86 -23.31 8.47
N SER A 372 6.68 -23.03 9.75
CA SER A 372 7.68 -22.46 10.66
C SER A 372 8.25 -23.50 11.64
N TRP A 373 8.31 -24.78 11.25
CA TRP A 373 8.88 -25.88 12.07
C TRP A 373 10.24 -26.39 11.56
N GLY A 374 10.90 -25.58 10.73
CA GLY A 374 12.20 -25.87 10.15
C GLY A 374 12.15 -26.73 8.89
N SER A 375 13.25 -26.70 8.13
CA SER A 375 13.45 -27.44 6.87
C SER A 375 13.32 -28.96 6.99
N GLY A 376 13.44 -29.52 8.19
CA GLY A 376 13.25 -30.95 8.42
C GLY A 376 11.79 -31.43 8.35
N PHE A 377 10.82 -30.50 8.31
CA PHE A 377 9.41 -30.81 8.15
C PHE A 377 9.01 -30.89 6.68
N GLY A 378 8.08 -31.77 6.31
CA GLY A 378 7.52 -31.83 4.96
C GLY A 378 8.57 -32.02 3.85
N ASP A 379 8.44 -31.23 2.79
CA ASP A 379 9.37 -31.05 1.70
C ASP A 379 10.14 -29.74 1.91
N ASP A 380 11.24 -29.80 2.65
CA ASP A 380 12.06 -28.63 3.02
C ASP A 380 11.25 -27.49 3.67
N GLY A 381 10.44 -27.83 4.67
CA GLY A 381 9.54 -26.91 5.38
C GLY A 381 8.19 -26.68 4.69
N VAL A 382 7.98 -27.22 3.49
CA VAL A 382 6.77 -27.02 2.68
C VAL A 382 5.88 -28.25 2.66
N PHE A 383 4.57 -28.05 2.57
CA PHE A 383 3.58 -29.12 2.51
C PHE A 383 2.30 -28.66 1.80
N TYR A 384 1.47 -29.60 1.38
CA TYR A 384 0.22 -29.34 0.65
C TYR A 384 -0.96 -29.33 1.61
N ILE A 385 -1.82 -28.33 1.52
CA ILE A 385 -3.06 -28.25 2.31
C ILE A 385 -4.25 -28.24 1.37
N SER A 386 -5.15 -29.21 1.53
CA SER A 386 -6.34 -29.34 0.69
C SER A 386 -7.17 -28.05 0.70
N TYR A 387 -7.75 -27.69 -0.43
CA TYR A 387 -8.77 -26.62 -0.51
C TYR A 387 -10.02 -26.89 0.36
N TYR A 388 -10.16 -28.13 0.83
CA TYR A 388 -11.28 -28.56 1.68
C TYR A 388 -10.92 -28.60 3.17
N ASP A 389 -9.74 -28.13 3.58
CA ASP A 389 -9.44 -27.91 4.99
C ASP A 389 -10.38 -26.83 5.57
N SER A 390 -10.94 -27.08 6.76
CA SER A 390 -11.96 -26.22 7.37
C SER A 390 -11.44 -24.83 7.75
N ASN A 391 -10.12 -24.65 7.87
CA ASN A 391 -9.51 -23.42 8.37
C ASN A 391 -8.70 -22.67 7.31
N ILE A 392 -8.07 -23.38 6.37
CA ILE A 392 -7.15 -22.75 5.40
C ILE A 392 -7.82 -21.64 4.60
N GLY A 393 -7.13 -20.51 4.45
CA GLY A 393 -7.63 -19.36 3.71
C GLY A 393 -8.60 -18.48 4.50
N ASN A 394 -9.05 -18.91 5.68
CA ASN A 394 -9.65 -17.98 6.63
C ASN A 394 -8.55 -17.10 7.24
N GLN A 395 -8.91 -15.88 7.62
CA GLN A 395 -7.97 -14.92 8.22
C GLN A 395 -6.71 -14.74 7.36
N ALA A 396 -6.87 -14.82 6.03
CA ALA A 396 -5.75 -14.79 5.11
C ALA A 396 -5.30 -13.34 4.87
N VAL A 397 -4.01 -13.06 5.04
CA VAL A 397 -3.46 -11.71 4.94
C VAL A 397 -2.35 -11.65 3.90
N SER A 398 -2.47 -10.72 2.97
CA SER A 398 -1.41 -10.35 2.04
C SER A 398 -0.82 -9.00 2.44
N TYR A 399 0.51 -8.92 2.52
CA TYR A 399 1.26 -7.73 2.89
C TYR A 399 1.69 -6.99 1.62
N VAL A 400 0.74 -6.24 1.05
CA VAL A 400 0.74 -5.77 -0.34
C VAL A 400 1.80 -4.73 -0.63
N LYS A 401 2.00 -3.78 0.29
CA LYS A 401 2.92 -2.66 0.09
C LYS A 401 3.70 -2.39 1.36
N ALA A 402 5.01 -2.53 1.27
CA ALA A 402 5.95 -2.07 2.28
C ALA A 402 6.84 -0.98 1.69
N ASP A 403 7.05 0.05 2.48
CA ASP A 403 7.95 1.16 2.18
C ASP A 403 9.32 0.86 2.77
N THR A 404 10.29 0.64 1.88
CA THR A 404 11.70 0.37 2.21
C THR A 404 12.58 1.61 2.06
N ASN A 405 11.98 2.76 1.72
CA ASN A 405 12.69 4.00 1.41
C ASN A 405 12.44 5.10 2.44
N ASN A 406 11.72 4.80 3.53
CA ASN A 406 11.28 5.77 4.53
C ASN A 406 10.62 6.98 3.87
N THR A 407 9.61 6.72 3.03
CA THR A 407 8.82 7.73 2.32
C THR A 407 8.19 8.74 3.28
N TYR A 408 7.94 8.34 4.52
CA TYR A 408 7.40 9.18 5.58
C TYR A 408 8.29 9.08 6.83
N ASN A 409 8.65 10.23 7.42
CA ASN A 409 9.49 10.29 8.62
C ASN A 409 8.68 10.21 9.93
N TYR A 410 7.37 10.50 9.87
CA TYR A 410 6.52 10.62 11.05
C TYR A 410 5.19 9.91 10.87
N ILE A 411 4.69 9.33 11.96
CA ILE A 411 3.36 8.74 12.08
C ILE A 411 2.65 9.32 13.31
N TYR A 412 1.44 9.82 13.11
CA TYR A 412 0.54 10.27 14.16
C TYR A 412 -0.57 9.25 14.32
N GLN A 413 -0.68 8.68 15.52
CA GLN A 413 -1.58 7.56 15.82
C GLN A 413 -1.92 7.52 17.32
N SER A 414 -3.01 6.84 17.63
CA SER A 414 -3.44 6.49 18.99
C SER A 414 -4.10 5.10 18.95
N ASP A 415 -3.62 4.21 18.08
CA ASP A 415 -4.21 2.90 17.83
C ASP A 415 -3.13 1.82 17.77
N LEU A 416 -2.30 1.76 18.81
CA LEU A 416 -1.10 0.92 18.86
C LEU A 416 -1.41 -0.59 18.89
N CYS A 417 -2.63 -0.98 19.29
CA CYS A 417 -3.14 -2.35 19.18
C CYS A 417 -4.01 -2.56 17.92
N GLY A 418 -4.17 -1.53 17.08
CA GLY A 418 -4.80 -1.64 15.77
C GLY A 418 -6.27 -2.09 15.82
N TRP A 419 -6.67 -2.90 14.84
CA TRP A 419 -8.07 -3.26 14.67
C TRP A 419 -8.53 -4.36 15.65
N VAL A 420 -9.21 -3.96 16.71
CA VAL A 420 -9.84 -4.88 17.70
C VAL A 420 -11.36 -4.97 17.48
N GLY A 421 -11.99 -3.88 17.05
CA GLY A 421 -13.43 -3.83 16.84
C GLY A 421 -13.88 -2.78 15.84
N GLN A 422 -15.19 -2.56 15.82
CA GLN A 422 -15.82 -1.66 14.86
C GLN A 422 -16.99 -0.88 15.45
N ILE A 423 -17.13 0.38 15.04
CA ILE A 423 -18.19 1.30 15.44
C ILE A 423 -18.87 1.96 14.23
N GLY A 424 -20.06 2.50 14.44
CA GLY A 424 -20.84 3.21 13.42
C GLY A 424 -22.32 3.34 13.78
N TYR A 425 -23.11 3.89 12.86
CA TYR A 425 -24.49 4.30 13.11
C TYR A 425 -25.55 3.34 12.55
N SER A 426 -25.25 2.04 12.52
CA SER A 426 -26.10 1.04 11.85
C SER A 426 -26.33 1.35 10.37
N LYS A 427 -25.29 1.88 9.73
CA LYS A 427 -25.24 2.28 8.32
C LYS A 427 -23.91 1.82 7.73
N GLU A 428 -23.89 1.68 6.41
CA GLU A 428 -22.69 1.37 5.63
C GLU A 428 -21.65 2.49 5.65
N TRP A 429 -22.05 3.69 6.08
CA TRP A 429 -21.17 4.84 6.14
C TRP A 429 -21.15 5.52 7.51
N ALA A 430 -20.02 6.15 7.80
CA ALA A 430 -19.81 7.03 8.95
C ALA A 430 -18.68 8.01 8.67
N TYR A 431 -18.59 9.06 9.49
CA TYR A 431 -17.41 9.91 9.57
C TYR A 431 -16.65 9.58 10.86
N GLY A 432 -15.36 9.31 10.75
CA GLY A 432 -14.42 9.25 11.86
C GLY A 432 -13.42 10.39 11.78
N CYS A 433 -12.88 10.84 12.91
CA CYS A 433 -11.93 11.93 12.97
C CYS A 433 -10.94 11.69 14.10
N ASN A 434 -9.64 11.80 13.84
CA ASN A 434 -8.61 11.91 14.87
C ASN A 434 -7.97 13.29 14.82
N THR A 435 -7.60 13.81 15.99
CA THR A 435 -6.93 15.10 16.13
C THR A 435 -5.53 14.88 16.70
N PHE A 436 -4.57 15.62 16.16
CA PHE A 436 -3.15 15.44 16.46
C PHE A 436 -2.51 16.79 16.75
N THR A 437 -1.33 16.75 17.37
CA THR A 437 -0.51 17.93 17.64
C THR A 437 0.84 17.73 16.96
N ALA A 438 1.21 18.62 16.04
CA ALA A 438 2.43 18.48 15.26
C ALA A 438 3.69 18.56 16.15
N GLU A 439 4.62 17.60 16.01
CA GLU A 439 5.84 17.53 16.83
C GLU A 439 6.98 18.41 16.30
N ALA A 440 6.92 18.73 15.01
CA ALA A 440 7.84 19.62 14.30
C ALA A 440 7.11 20.38 13.18
N ASN A 441 7.83 21.28 12.50
CA ASN A 441 7.35 21.87 11.27
C ASN A 441 7.39 20.80 10.17
N GLN A 442 6.23 20.39 9.68
CA GLN A 442 6.09 19.19 8.85
C GLN A 442 5.09 19.38 7.73
N GLN A 443 5.11 18.46 6.78
CA GLN A 443 4.11 18.28 5.75
C GLN A 443 3.35 16.98 6.01
N ILE A 444 2.05 17.06 6.28
CA ILE A 444 1.16 15.90 6.33
C ILE A 444 0.86 15.49 4.89
N GLU A 445 1.18 14.25 4.54
CA GLU A 445 1.18 13.76 3.17
C GLU A 445 0.26 12.58 2.92
N ALA A 446 -0.15 11.85 3.95
CA ALA A 446 -1.04 10.72 3.81
C ALA A 446 -1.87 10.46 5.07
N ALA A 447 -2.92 9.65 4.93
CA ALA A 447 -3.67 9.11 6.05
C ALA A 447 -3.87 7.61 5.88
N GLY A 448 -3.85 6.89 7.00
CA GLY A 448 -4.00 5.43 7.04
C GLY A 448 -5.30 5.01 7.72
N PHE A 449 -5.99 4.02 7.18
CA PHE A 449 -7.24 3.50 7.75
C PHE A 449 -7.53 2.06 7.29
N TYR A 450 -8.41 1.38 8.03
CA TYR A 450 -8.94 0.07 7.63
C TYR A 450 -10.21 0.21 6.79
N ALA A 451 -10.27 -0.51 5.67
CA ALA A 451 -11.49 -0.84 4.97
C ALA A 451 -12.02 -2.19 5.47
N LEU A 452 -13.17 -2.19 6.14
CA LEU A 452 -13.72 -3.38 6.81
C LEU A 452 -14.45 -4.35 5.87
N GLY A 453 -14.40 -4.09 4.56
CA GLY A 453 -15.12 -4.85 3.55
C GLY A 453 -14.74 -4.42 2.14
N LYS A 454 -15.18 -5.21 1.16
CA LYS A 454 -14.89 -4.98 -0.25
C LYS A 454 -15.59 -3.74 -0.80
N ASN A 455 -15.04 -3.16 -1.87
CA ASN A 455 -15.59 -2.00 -2.58
C ASN A 455 -15.86 -0.80 -1.66
N THR A 456 -14.96 -0.56 -0.70
CA THR A 456 -15.07 0.54 0.25
C THR A 456 -14.71 1.85 -0.43
N SER A 457 -15.64 2.79 -0.46
CA SER A 457 -15.37 4.17 -0.92
C SER A 457 -15.02 5.07 0.25
N TYR A 458 -14.13 6.03 0.03
CA TYR A 458 -13.65 6.92 1.08
C TYR A 458 -13.42 8.35 0.59
N GLN A 459 -13.44 9.30 1.53
CA GLN A 459 -12.94 10.66 1.36
C GLN A 459 -12.16 11.03 2.61
N ILE A 460 -10.96 11.56 2.44
CA ILE A 460 -10.11 12.05 3.51
C ILE A 460 -10.07 13.56 3.46
N TYR A 461 -10.25 14.17 4.62
CA TYR A 461 -10.17 15.61 4.79
C TYR A 461 -9.13 16.00 5.82
N PHE A 462 -8.48 17.12 5.58
CA PHE A 462 -7.58 17.78 6.50
C PHE A 462 -8.25 19.01 7.14
N VAL A 463 -7.95 19.27 8.40
CA VAL A 463 -8.41 20.46 9.14
C VAL A 463 -7.21 21.11 9.82
N PRO A 464 -6.77 22.31 9.40
CA PRO A 464 -5.71 23.06 10.07
C PRO A 464 -6.21 23.74 11.36
N ASP A 465 -5.30 24.19 12.23
CA ASP A 465 -5.57 24.98 13.45
C ASP A 465 -6.78 24.47 14.26
N TYR A 466 -6.82 23.16 14.51
CA TYR A 466 -7.90 22.51 15.24
C TYR A 466 -7.95 23.01 16.70
N LYS A 467 -9.12 23.52 17.11
CA LYS A 467 -9.35 24.06 18.47
C LYS A 467 -10.40 23.27 19.24
N ASN A 468 -11.46 22.87 18.56
CA ASN A 468 -12.57 22.08 19.06
C ASN A 468 -13.42 21.60 17.88
N THR A 469 -14.47 20.82 18.14
CA THR A 469 -15.32 20.20 17.12
C THR A 469 -15.98 21.20 16.16
N SER A 470 -16.14 22.48 16.52
CA SER A 470 -16.66 23.49 15.57
C SER A 470 -15.69 23.78 14.41
N THR A 471 -14.36 23.62 14.64
CA THR A 471 -13.33 23.79 13.60
C THR A 471 -13.41 22.68 12.55
N LEU A 472 -13.97 21.50 12.85
CA LEU A 472 -14.09 20.38 11.88
C LEU A 472 -14.97 20.75 10.66
N SER A 473 -15.73 21.84 10.74
CA SER A 473 -16.48 22.39 9.61
C SER A 473 -15.60 23.02 8.53
N SER A 474 -14.36 23.46 8.83
CA SER A 474 -13.41 24.05 7.89
C SER A 474 -12.54 23.02 7.16
N LYS A 475 -13.02 21.78 7.07
CA LYS A 475 -12.34 20.66 6.42
C LYS A 475 -12.15 20.88 4.92
N GLU A 476 -10.99 20.50 4.41
CA GLU A 476 -10.68 20.46 2.98
C GLU A 476 -10.42 19.03 2.53
N ILE A 477 -10.96 18.64 1.36
CA ILE A 477 -10.73 17.31 0.82
C ILE A 477 -9.29 17.19 0.32
N VAL A 478 -8.58 16.16 0.78
CA VAL A 478 -7.17 15.93 0.42
C VAL A 478 -6.97 14.63 -0.36
N ALA A 479 -7.88 13.67 -0.23
CA ALA A 479 -7.90 12.46 -1.04
C ALA A 479 -9.32 11.86 -1.10
N SER A 480 -9.58 11.04 -2.12
CA SER A 480 -10.82 10.27 -2.24
C SER A 480 -10.65 9.14 -3.25
N GLY A 481 -11.35 8.03 -3.05
CA GLY A 481 -11.30 6.90 -3.96
C GLY A 481 -12.18 5.74 -3.50
N THR A 482 -11.90 4.58 -4.09
CA THR A 482 -12.49 3.29 -3.73
C THR A 482 -11.38 2.27 -3.64
N VAL A 483 -11.46 1.36 -2.67
CA VAL A 483 -10.59 0.20 -2.53
C VAL A 483 -11.42 -1.08 -2.65
N ASP A 484 -10.91 -2.05 -3.41
CA ASP A 484 -11.69 -3.23 -3.79
C ASP A 484 -11.70 -4.30 -2.68
N GLN A 485 -10.61 -4.43 -1.93
CA GLN A 485 -10.44 -5.45 -0.89
C GLN A 485 -10.66 -4.89 0.52
N ALA A 486 -11.07 -5.76 1.44
CA ALA A 486 -10.93 -5.45 2.87
C ALA A 486 -9.44 -5.41 3.22
N GLY A 487 -9.04 -4.56 4.16
CA GLY A 487 -7.61 -4.38 4.45
C GLY A 487 -7.28 -3.08 5.18
N TYR A 488 -5.98 -2.79 5.27
CA TYR A 488 -5.44 -1.51 5.68
C TYR A 488 -4.85 -0.79 4.48
N TYR A 489 -5.05 0.52 4.40
CA TYR A 489 -4.58 1.37 3.32
C TYR A 489 -3.97 2.66 3.83
N THR A 490 -2.75 2.98 3.39
CA THR A 490 -2.18 4.33 3.46
C THR A 490 -2.47 5.07 2.15
N VAL A 491 -3.18 6.19 2.25
CA VAL A 491 -3.62 6.99 1.11
C VAL A 491 -2.89 8.32 1.06
N LYS A 492 -2.11 8.53 -0.01
CA LYS A 492 -1.42 9.80 -0.26
C LYS A 492 -2.41 10.92 -0.59
N PHE A 493 -2.13 12.11 -0.08
CA PHE A 493 -2.88 13.33 -0.37
C PHE A 493 -2.52 13.85 -1.77
N ASN A 494 -3.51 14.45 -2.43
CA ASN A 494 -3.30 15.14 -3.71
C ASN A 494 -2.30 16.30 -3.58
N GLN A 495 -2.25 16.92 -2.40
CA GLN A 495 -1.29 17.95 -2.05
C GLN A 495 -0.94 17.86 -0.56
N ALA A 496 0.34 17.88 -0.25
CA ALA A 496 0.85 17.90 1.11
C ALA A 496 0.35 19.14 1.90
N LYS A 497 0.16 18.99 3.21
CA LYS A 497 -0.39 20.03 4.10
C LYS A 497 0.61 20.41 5.17
N THR A 498 1.06 21.66 5.17
CA THR A 498 2.02 22.17 6.15
C THR A 498 1.36 22.43 7.49
N VAL A 499 2.04 22.00 8.56
CA VAL A 499 1.69 22.29 9.95
C VAL A 499 2.94 22.80 10.69
N GLU A 500 2.75 23.77 11.58
CA GLU A 500 3.83 24.25 12.45
C GLU A 500 3.93 23.41 13.72
N LYS A 501 5.12 23.32 14.30
CA LYS A 501 5.32 22.64 15.59
C LYS A 501 4.36 23.17 16.66
N GLY A 502 3.63 22.25 17.29
CA GLY A 502 2.64 22.55 18.33
C GLY A 502 1.26 22.95 17.79
N GLU A 503 1.10 23.09 16.47
CA GLU A 503 -0.19 23.26 15.84
C GLU A 503 -1.02 21.98 15.97
N ASN A 504 -2.30 22.14 16.32
CA ASN A 504 -3.24 21.04 16.27
C ASN A 504 -3.86 20.95 14.88
N PHE A 505 -4.00 19.74 14.37
CA PHE A 505 -4.73 19.47 13.13
C PHE A 505 -5.64 18.26 13.29
N ALA A 506 -6.53 18.04 12.33
CA ALA A 506 -7.38 16.85 12.33
C ALA A 506 -7.42 16.18 10.96
N ILE A 507 -7.52 14.85 10.99
CA ILE A 507 -7.81 14.02 9.82
C ILE A 507 -9.22 13.47 9.98
N ILE A 508 -10.09 13.78 9.03
CA ILE A 508 -11.45 13.23 8.95
C ILE A 508 -11.51 12.20 7.83
N LEU A 509 -12.00 11.01 8.16
CA LEU A 509 -12.34 9.95 7.22
C LEU A 509 -13.86 9.88 7.07
N TYR A 510 -14.38 10.16 5.89
CA TYR A 510 -15.66 9.60 5.47
C TYR A 510 -15.38 8.23 4.86
N ILE A 511 -16.06 7.20 5.35
CA ILE A 511 -15.96 5.84 4.83
C ILE A 511 -17.36 5.32 4.54
N ASN A 512 -17.49 4.58 3.44
CA ASN A 512 -18.70 3.85 3.07
C ASN A 512 -18.30 2.46 2.58
N THR A 513 -18.58 1.47 3.42
CA THR A 513 -18.26 0.06 3.19
C THR A 513 -19.58 -0.71 3.05
N PRO A 514 -19.87 -1.27 1.87
CA PRO A 514 -21.05 -2.10 1.67
C PRO A 514 -21.17 -3.23 2.70
N ASP A 515 -22.40 -3.61 3.05
CA ASP A 515 -22.74 -4.75 3.90
C ASP A 515 -22.25 -4.70 5.37
N THR A 516 -21.46 -3.70 5.78
CA THR A 516 -21.19 -3.43 7.20
C THR A 516 -22.13 -2.35 7.75
N LYS A 517 -22.46 -2.44 9.03
CA LYS A 517 -23.25 -1.44 9.76
C LYS A 517 -22.41 -0.54 10.65
N ARG A 518 -21.11 -0.83 10.70
CA ARG A 518 -20.11 -0.23 11.59
C ARG A 518 -18.79 -0.14 10.82
N PRO A 519 -18.64 0.84 9.92
CA PRO A 519 -17.54 0.86 8.96
C PRO A 519 -16.22 1.41 9.51
N LEU A 520 -16.17 1.87 10.77
CA LEU A 520 -14.96 2.43 11.37
C LEU A 520 -14.29 1.41 12.29
N ALA A 521 -13.03 1.11 12.02
CA ALA A 521 -12.18 0.28 12.88
C ALA A 521 -11.75 1.04 14.14
N VAL A 522 -11.67 0.33 15.26
CA VAL A 522 -11.21 0.85 16.55
C VAL A 522 -10.34 -0.14 17.29
N GLU A 523 -9.48 0.37 18.18
CA GLU A 523 -8.95 -0.40 19.30
C GLU A 523 -9.78 -0.12 20.57
N TYR A 524 -9.94 -1.14 21.40
CA TYR A 524 -10.58 -1.04 22.71
C TYR A 524 -10.22 -2.26 23.57
N VAL A 525 -10.43 -2.16 24.88
CA VAL A 525 -10.28 -3.30 25.79
C VAL A 525 -11.50 -4.23 25.66
N SER A 526 -11.30 -5.40 25.04
CA SER A 526 -12.32 -6.45 24.87
C SER A 526 -12.19 -7.59 25.88
N ASP A 527 -10.96 -8.01 26.17
CA ASP A 527 -10.62 -9.20 26.95
C ASP A 527 -9.18 -9.12 27.49
N SER A 528 -8.60 -10.25 27.91
CA SER A 528 -7.25 -10.30 28.46
C SER A 528 -6.14 -10.05 27.45
N MET A 529 -6.36 -10.34 26.16
CA MET A 529 -5.36 -10.06 25.11
C MET A 529 -5.22 -8.57 24.86
N THR A 530 -6.32 -7.83 24.90
CA THR A 530 -6.37 -6.38 24.63
C THR A 530 -6.34 -5.53 25.90
N ALA A 531 -5.95 -6.11 27.03
CA ALA A 531 -5.92 -5.43 28.33
C ALA A 531 -4.92 -4.25 28.38
N ALA A 532 -3.92 -4.24 27.50
CA ALA A 532 -2.90 -3.20 27.41
C ALA A 532 -3.31 -1.99 26.55
N VAL A 533 -4.47 -2.03 25.89
CA VAL A 533 -4.98 -0.90 25.08
C VAL A 533 -5.13 0.35 25.95
N ASP A 534 -4.49 1.44 25.54
CA ASP A 534 -4.65 2.76 26.16
C ASP A 534 -5.64 3.58 25.33
N ILE A 535 -6.83 3.84 25.88
CA ILE A 535 -7.84 4.70 25.22
C ILE A 535 -7.76 6.16 25.67
N THR A 536 -6.73 6.55 26.43
CA THR A 536 -6.60 7.89 27.02
C THR A 536 -5.71 8.83 26.23
N ASP A 537 -4.93 8.28 25.29
CA ASP A 537 -4.11 9.02 24.32
C ASP A 537 -4.93 9.48 23.09
N GLY A 538 -6.05 8.83 22.83
CA GLY A 538 -6.99 9.13 21.76
C GLY A 538 -7.72 10.47 21.93
N LYS A 539 -7.94 11.13 20.80
CA LYS A 539 -8.82 12.31 20.66
C LYS A 539 -9.69 12.15 19.43
N GLY A 540 -10.46 11.07 19.43
CA GLY A 540 -11.32 10.63 18.35
C GLY A 540 -12.71 11.23 18.41
N PHE A 541 -13.29 11.46 17.23
CA PHE A 541 -14.69 11.87 17.09
C PHE A 541 -15.38 11.07 16.00
N ILE A 542 -16.64 10.71 16.23
CA ILE A 542 -17.49 10.03 15.27
C ILE A 542 -18.69 10.93 14.92
N SER A 543 -19.13 10.88 13.67
CA SER A 543 -20.28 11.64 13.19
C SER A 543 -21.11 10.90 12.16
N ASN A 544 -22.43 11.04 12.27
CA ASN A 544 -23.40 10.52 11.32
C ASN A 544 -23.71 11.52 10.20
N ASN A 545 -23.13 12.72 10.17
CA ASN A 545 -23.41 13.70 9.12
C ASN A 545 -22.21 14.58 8.76
N GLY A 546 -21.07 14.41 9.43
CA GLY A 546 -19.87 15.22 9.25
C GLY A 546 -19.99 16.65 9.80
N LEU A 547 -20.99 16.91 10.66
CA LEU A 547 -21.30 18.20 11.26
C LEU A 547 -21.42 18.11 12.79
N ASP A 548 -22.16 17.13 13.30
CA ASP A 548 -22.36 16.88 14.73
C ASP A 548 -21.45 15.74 15.16
N TRP A 549 -20.57 16.00 16.12
CA TRP A 549 -19.48 15.11 16.50
C TRP A 549 -19.58 14.66 17.96
N GLU A 550 -19.44 13.37 18.18
CA GLU A 550 -19.40 12.73 19.49
C GLU A 550 -17.98 12.22 19.76
N ASN A 551 -17.46 12.44 20.96
CA ASN A 551 -16.14 11.92 21.33
C ASN A 551 -16.19 10.39 21.46
N VAL A 552 -15.29 9.69 20.78
CA VAL A 552 -15.32 8.21 20.67
C VAL A 552 -14.94 7.57 21.99
N GLU A 553 -13.96 8.13 22.70
CA GLU A 553 -13.50 7.64 23.99
C GLU A 553 -14.61 7.76 25.06
N ASP A 554 -15.50 8.75 24.93
CA ASP A 554 -16.67 8.92 25.78
C ASP A 554 -17.80 7.94 25.47
N VAL A 555 -18.21 7.86 24.20
CA VAL A 555 -19.42 7.10 23.79
C VAL A 555 -19.16 5.62 23.51
N ALA A 556 -17.94 5.26 23.12
CA ALA A 556 -17.57 3.91 22.71
C ALA A 556 -16.41 3.30 23.53
N LYS A 557 -15.70 4.10 24.34
CA LYS A 557 -14.54 3.64 25.14
C LYS A 557 -13.47 2.97 24.26
N ALA A 558 -13.14 3.65 23.17
CA ALA A 558 -12.29 3.14 22.10
C ALA A 558 -11.53 4.28 21.41
N ASN A 559 -10.42 3.97 20.73
CA ASN A 559 -9.71 4.89 19.84
C ASN A 559 -9.97 4.52 18.38
N LEU A 560 -10.10 5.50 17.49
CA LEU A 560 -10.25 5.25 16.05
C LEU A 560 -8.91 4.85 15.42
N CYS A 561 -8.94 3.83 14.56
CA CYS A 561 -7.79 3.44 13.75
C CYS A 561 -7.63 4.33 12.51
N ILE A 562 -7.35 5.62 12.73
CA ILE A 562 -7.06 6.62 11.70
C ILE A 562 -5.70 7.23 12.01
N LYS A 563 -4.75 7.05 11.09
CA LYS A 563 -3.37 7.54 11.21
C LYS A 563 -3.11 8.71 10.26
N ALA A 564 -2.12 9.54 10.56
CA ALA A 564 -1.58 10.55 9.65
C ALA A 564 -0.07 10.35 9.47
N TYR A 565 0.42 10.50 8.24
CA TYR A 565 1.84 10.36 7.91
C TYR A 565 2.41 11.69 7.43
N ALA A 566 3.63 11.99 7.86
CA ALA A 566 4.25 13.28 7.58
C ALA A 566 5.75 13.19 7.29
N ASN A 567 6.25 14.23 6.63
CA ASN A 567 7.66 14.46 6.39
C ASN A 567 8.10 15.82 6.94
N ASP A 568 9.40 15.98 7.10
CA ASP A 568 9.98 17.31 7.35
C ASP A 568 9.68 18.25 6.18
N VAL A 569 9.51 19.54 6.48
CA VAL A 569 9.41 20.55 5.41
C VAL A 569 10.75 20.60 4.68
N VAL A 570 10.78 20.18 3.42
CA VAL A 570 11.96 20.36 2.57
C VAL A 570 12.11 21.85 2.25
N GLU A 571 13.11 22.51 2.84
CA GLU A 571 13.52 23.84 2.42
C GLU A 571 14.08 23.76 1.00
N VAL A 572 13.29 24.18 0.01
CA VAL A 572 13.80 24.40 -1.33
C VAL A 572 14.65 25.67 -1.27
N PHE A 573 15.97 25.50 -1.17
CA PHE A 573 16.89 26.59 -1.46
C PHE A 573 16.78 26.89 -2.96
N GLU A 574 15.98 27.89 -3.32
CA GLU A 574 16.17 28.57 -4.60
C GLU A 574 17.56 29.21 -4.54
N ASP A 575 18.52 28.63 -5.26
CA ASP A 575 19.83 29.24 -5.47
C ASP A 575 19.60 30.60 -6.17
N ASP A 576 19.61 31.69 -5.39
CA ASP A 576 19.72 33.05 -5.91
C ASP A 576 21.04 33.15 -6.71
N LYS A 577 20.94 33.09 -8.04
CA LYS A 577 22.03 33.43 -8.98
C LYS A 577 21.63 34.54 -9.93
#